data_AF-A0A0S8HBR1-F1
#
_entry.id   AF-A0A0S8HBR1-F1
#
_cell.length_a   1.000
_cell.length_b   1.000
_cell.length_c   1.000
_cell.angle_alpha   90.00
_cell.angle_beta   90.00
_cell.angle_gamma   90.00
#
_symmetry.space_group_name_H-M   'P 1'
#
loop_
_entity.id
_entity.type
_entity.pdbx_description
1 polymer ?
#
loop_
_entity_poly.entity_id
_entity_poly.type
_entity_poly.pdbx_seq_one_letter_code
_entity_poly.pdbx_strand_id
1 'polypeptide(L)'
;MASPVTDALVPSDSVVRVVVGASGLLQAVEYFLVRPAVRDTLGWDRQEFTQPQDSVRVVFQVPIPDLITGAQLEIRAVAENVIGERELSEPVYVLVIECDLYPFACADL
;
A
#
# COMPACT_ATOMS: atom_id res chain seq x y z
N MET A 1 -12.77 5.28 13.57
CA MET A 1 -12.73 3.88 13.08
C MET A 1 -11.30 3.41 13.21
N ALA A 2 -11.07 2.19 13.72
CA ALA A 2 -9.71 1.69 13.96
C ALA A 2 -9.05 1.31 12.63
N SER A 3 -7.96 2.00 12.27
CA SER A 3 -7.03 1.55 11.23
C SER A 3 -6.16 0.42 11.82
N PRO A 4 -6.12 -0.78 11.24
CA PRO A 4 -5.12 -1.76 11.63
C PRO A 4 -3.79 -1.34 10.98
N VAL A 5 -2.96 -0.59 11.69
CA VAL A 5 -1.54 -0.47 11.32
C VAL A 5 -0.85 -1.72 11.84
N THR A 6 -0.42 -2.57 10.92
CA THR A 6 0.40 -3.74 11.23
C THR A 6 1.71 -3.52 10.49
N ASP A 7 2.81 -3.33 11.21
CA ASP A 7 4.13 -3.46 10.61
C ASP A 7 4.20 -4.86 9.98
N ALA A 8 4.51 -4.92 8.69
CA ALA A 8 4.58 -6.18 7.97
C ALA A 8 6.02 -6.45 7.54
N LEU A 9 6.54 -7.61 7.96
CA LEU A 9 7.75 -8.19 7.40
C LEU A 9 7.35 -8.94 6.13
N VAL A 10 8.01 -8.68 5.01
CA VAL A 10 7.74 -9.41 3.76
C VAL A 10 9.04 -9.78 3.06
N PRO A 11 9.11 -10.98 2.43
CA PRO A 11 10.23 -11.35 1.57
C PRO A 11 10.37 -10.39 0.36
N SER A 12 11.57 -10.30 -0.20
CA SER A 12 11.78 -9.69 -1.53
C SER A 12 10.94 -10.41 -2.59
N ASP A 13 10.46 -9.67 -3.60
CA ASP A 13 9.53 -10.14 -4.65
C ASP A 13 8.13 -10.60 -4.17
N SER A 14 7.74 -10.22 -2.95
CA SER A 14 6.41 -10.51 -2.42
C SER A 14 5.33 -9.55 -2.91
N VAL A 15 4.07 -9.95 -2.74
CA VAL A 15 2.91 -9.09 -3.00
C VAL A 15 2.16 -8.81 -1.70
N VAL A 16 1.95 -7.54 -1.38
CA VAL A 16 1.15 -7.11 -0.24
C VAL A 16 -0.28 -6.82 -0.69
N ARG A 17 -1.27 -7.36 0.02
CA ARG A 17 -2.68 -7.06 -0.23
C ARG A 17 -3.11 -5.86 0.61
N VAL A 18 -3.48 -4.77 -0.06
CA VAL A 18 -3.99 -3.56 0.59
C VAL A 18 -5.47 -3.43 0.32
N VAL A 19 -6.26 -3.31 1.39
CA VAL A 19 -7.71 -3.12 1.30
C VAL A 19 -8.04 -1.68 1.64
N VAL A 20 -8.58 -0.94 0.68
CA VAL A 20 -8.96 0.46 0.83
C VAL A 20 -10.47 0.53 0.95
N GLY A 21 -10.95 0.98 2.11
CA GLY A 21 -12.35 1.33 2.34
C GLY A 21 -12.50 2.83 2.39
N ALA A 22 -13.39 3.39 1.57
CA ALA A 22 -13.67 4.82 1.56
C ALA A 22 -15.17 5.08 1.35
N SER A 23 -15.64 6.23 1.85
CA SER A 23 -17.03 6.68 1.75
C SER A 23 -17.08 8.13 1.32
N GLY A 24 -18.18 8.54 0.71
CA GLY A 24 -18.32 9.84 0.04
C GLY A 24 -18.63 9.61 -1.43
N LEU A 25 -18.94 10.67 -2.18
CA LEU A 25 -19.22 10.54 -3.62
C LEU A 25 -17.89 10.40 -4.39
N LEU A 26 -17.39 9.16 -4.51
CA LEU A 26 -16.04 8.83 -4.97
C LEU A 26 -15.98 8.53 -6.46
N GLN A 27 -14.92 8.99 -7.12
CA GLN A 27 -14.67 8.73 -8.56
C GLN A 27 -13.43 7.88 -8.82
N ALA A 28 -12.49 7.81 -7.88
CA ALA A 28 -11.31 6.96 -7.99
C ALA A 28 -10.69 6.60 -6.64
N VAL A 29 -9.91 5.53 -6.63
CA VAL A 29 -9.01 5.15 -5.53
C VAL A 29 -7.67 4.74 -6.12
N GLU A 30 -6.59 5.03 -5.42
CA GLU A 30 -5.23 4.74 -5.86
C GLU A 30 -4.37 4.28 -4.67
N TYR A 31 -3.25 3.62 -4.97
CA TYR A 31 -2.18 3.39 -3.99
C TYR A 31 -0.83 3.88 -4.52
N PHE A 32 0.06 4.21 -3.59
CA PHE A 32 1.46 4.54 -3.85
C PHE A 32 2.36 3.70 -2.96
N LEU A 33 3.40 3.14 -3.55
CA LEU A 33 4.53 2.53 -2.85
C LEU A 33 5.73 3.46 -2.98
N VAL A 34 6.24 3.94 -1.85
CA VAL A 34 7.41 4.82 -1.82
C VAL A 34 8.50 4.25 -0.93
N ARG A 35 9.75 4.65 -1.22
CA ARG A 35 10.90 4.43 -0.34
C ARG A 35 11.23 5.74 0.37
N PRO A 36 10.81 5.95 1.63
CA PRO A 36 10.87 7.27 2.27
C PRO A 36 12.28 7.85 2.36
N ALA A 37 13.28 7.00 2.63
CA ALA A 37 14.68 7.42 2.79
C ALA A 37 15.27 8.08 1.53
N VAL A 38 14.79 7.71 0.35
CA VAL A 38 15.25 8.25 -0.95
C VAL A 38 14.15 9.04 -1.68
N ARG A 39 12.95 9.14 -1.07
CA ARG A 39 11.74 9.78 -1.62
C ARG A 39 11.41 9.36 -3.05
N ASP A 40 11.59 8.07 -3.33
CA ASP A 40 11.37 7.49 -4.64
C ASP A 40 10.03 6.75 -4.69
N THR A 41 9.32 6.84 -5.83
CA THR A 41 8.05 6.12 -6.05
C THR A 41 8.35 4.85 -6.82
N LEU A 42 8.12 3.72 -6.18
CA LEU A 42 8.46 2.39 -6.69
C LEU A 42 7.28 1.71 -7.38
N GLY A 43 6.05 2.11 -7.05
CA GLY A 43 4.85 1.55 -7.63
C GLY A 43 3.64 2.45 -7.41
N TRP A 44 2.74 2.43 -8.38
CA TRP A 44 1.50 3.20 -8.36
C TRP A 44 0.45 2.47 -9.20
N ASP A 45 -0.79 2.44 -8.70
CA ASP A 45 -1.94 1.98 -9.45
C ASP A 45 -3.18 2.78 -9.05
N ARG A 46 -4.14 2.88 -9.98
CA ARG A 46 -5.36 3.67 -9.82
C ARG A 46 -6.54 2.95 -10.43
N GLN A 47 -7.60 2.83 -9.64
CA GLN A 47 -8.90 2.35 -10.07
C GLN A 47 -9.88 3.51 -10.17
N GLU A 48 -10.40 3.74 -11.37
CA GLU A 48 -11.44 4.73 -11.64
C GLU A 48 -12.80 4.05 -11.76
N PHE A 49 -13.86 4.76 -11.36
CA PHE A 49 -15.23 4.27 -11.46
C PHE A 49 -15.97 4.99 -12.57
N THR A 50 -16.65 4.24 -13.44
CA THR A 50 -17.44 4.80 -14.54
C THR A 50 -18.58 5.71 -14.05
N GLN A 51 -19.08 5.45 -12.85
CA GLN A 51 -20.05 6.28 -12.15
C GLN A 51 -19.58 6.50 -10.72
N PRO A 52 -19.85 7.67 -10.12
CA PRO A 52 -19.52 7.91 -8.73
C PRO A 52 -20.14 6.88 -7.79
N GLN A 53 -19.40 6.49 -6.75
CA GLN A 53 -19.80 5.50 -5.76
C GLN A 53 -19.88 6.14 -4.39
N ASP A 54 -20.97 5.93 -3.64
CA ASP A 54 -21.12 6.49 -2.28
C ASP A 54 -20.20 5.82 -1.24
N SER A 55 -19.78 4.59 -1.52
CA SER A 55 -18.78 3.86 -0.75
C SER A 55 -18.12 2.80 -1.61
N VAL A 56 -16.84 2.57 -1.39
CA VAL A 56 -16.05 1.60 -2.14
C VAL A 56 -15.17 0.78 -1.21
N ARG A 57 -14.93 -0.45 -1.62
CA ARG A 57 -13.93 -1.33 -1.02
C ARG A 57 -13.08 -1.92 -2.13
N VAL A 58 -11.89 -1.35 -2.31
CA VAL A 58 -10.95 -1.75 -3.37
C VAL A 58 -9.84 -2.59 -2.74
N VAL A 59 -9.38 -3.61 -3.47
CA VAL A 59 -8.26 -4.45 -3.05
C VAL A 59 -7.15 -4.30 -4.08
N PHE A 60 -6.01 -3.75 -3.66
CA PHE A 60 -4.81 -3.67 -4.48
C PHE A 60 -3.84 -4.79 -4.12
N GLN A 61 -3.21 -5.35 -5.16
CA GLN A 61 -2.05 -6.21 -5.05
C GLN A 61 -0.81 -5.36 -5.30
N VAL A 62 -0.09 -5.01 -4.23
CA VAL A 62 1.08 -4.13 -4.30
C VAL A 62 2.33 -4.99 -4.40
N PRO A 63 3.00 -5.05 -5.56
CA PRO A 63 4.26 -5.78 -5.70
C PRO A 63 5.37 -5.04 -4.94
N ILE A 64 6.13 -5.79 -4.15
CA ILE A 64 7.30 -5.30 -3.44
C ILE A 64 8.53 -5.60 -4.29
N PRO A 65 9.20 -4.58 -4.84
CA PRO A 65 10.36 -4.81 -5.69
C PRO A 65 11.52 -5.37 -4.86
N ASP A 66 12.39 -6.12 -5.53
CA ASP A 66 13.65 -6.56 -4.95
C ASP A 66 14.53 -5.37 -4.54
N LEU A 67 14.82 -5.27 -3.25
CA LEU A 67 15.56 -4.19 -2.61
C LEU A 67 16.48 -4.75 -1.53
N ILE A 68 17.53 -4.00 -1.23
CA ILE A 68 18.49 -4.35 -0.17
C ILE A 68 17.73 -4.57 1.15
N THR A 69 18.01 -5.70 1.81
CA THR A 69 17.49 -6.03 3.14
C THR A 69 17.64 -4.86 4.11
N GLY A 70 16.58 -4.62 4.88
CA GLY A 70 16.50 -3.48 5.81
C GLY A 70 15.88 -2.23 5.19
N ALA A 71 15.56 -2.23 3.89
CA ALA A 71 14.79 -1.16 3.28
C ALA A 71 13.38 -1.08 3.90
N GLN A 72 13.03 0.11 4.36
CA GLN A 72 11.66 0.43 4.77
C GLN A 72 10.90 1.04 3.59
N LEU A 73 9.71 0.51 3.37
CA LEU A 73 8.76 0.95 2.35
C LEU A 73 7.51 1.49 3.03
N GLU A 74 6.90 2.48 2.38
CA GLU A 74 5.67 3.09 2.82
C GLU A 74 4.63 2.93 1.73
N ILE A 75 3.51 2.32 2.08
CA ILE A 75 2.34 2.19 1.20
C ILE A 75 1.27 3.13 1.70
N ARG A 76 0.75 3.96 0.81
CA ARG A 76 -0.42 4.82 1.08
C ARG A 76 -1.52 4.54 0.07
N ALA A 77 -2.76 4.65 0.51
CA ALA A 77 -3.91 4.71 -0.36
C ALA A 77 -4.47 6.13 -0.38
N VAL A 78 -5.13 6.50 -1.48
CA VAL A 78 -5.81 7.78 -1.61
C VAL A 78 -7.16 7.54 -2.26
N ALA A 79 -8.20 8.17 -1.70
CA ALA A 79 -9.52 8.20 -2.29
C ALA A 79 -9.78 9.61 -2.86
N GLU A 80 -10.36 9.67 -4.05
CA GLU A 80 -10.67 10.93 -4.73
C GLU A 80 -12.18 11.06 -4.95
N ASN A 81 -12.75 12.19 -4.54
CA ASN A 81 -14.17 12.49 -4.72
C ASN A 81 -14.44 13.22 -6.04
N VAL A 82 -15.72 13.37 -6.40
CA VAL A 82 -16.14 13.97 -7.69
C VAL A 82 -15.77 15.46 -7.87
N ILE A 83 -15.42 16.15 -6.79
CA ILE A 83 -14.94 17.55 -6.85
C ILE A 83 -13.41 17.63 -6.85
N GLY A 84 -12.72 16.49 -6.87
CA GLY A 84 -11.26 16.38 -6.96
C GLY A 84 -10.53 16.47 -5.61
N GLU A 85 -11.24 16.48 -4.48
CA GLU A 85 -10.59 16.38 -3.17
C GLU A 85 -10.05 14.97 -2.96
N ARG A 86 -8.88 14.92 -2.31
CA ARG A 86 -8.13 13.69 -2.09
C ARG A 86 -7.89 13.48 -0.61
N GLU A 87 -8.25 12.31 -0.11
CA GLU A 87 -8.02 11.91 1.27
C GLU A 87 -7.00 10.76 1.30
N LEU A 88 -5.89 10.98 2.00
CA LEU A 88 -4.85 9.96 2.17
C LEU A 88 -5.16 9.06 3.36
N SER A 89 -4.87 7.77 3.22
CA SER A 89 -4.86 6.84 4.33
C SER A 89 -3.67 7.08 5.27
N GLU A 90 -3.78 6.52 6.47
CA GLU A 90 -2.60 6.22 7.28
C GLU A 90 -1.61 5.36 6.47
N PRO A 91 -0.30 5.60 6.61
CA PRO A 91 0.72 4.80 5.92
C PRO A 91 0.80 3.39 6.52
N VAL A 92 1.04 2.41 5.65
CA VAL A 92 1.45 1.05 6.04
C VAL A 92 2.94 0.93 5.79
N TYR A 93 3.69 0.64 6.86
CA TYR A 93 5.14 0.44 6.77
C TYR A 93 5.47 -1.03 6.58
N VAL A 94 6.34 -1.30 5.63
CA VAL A 94 6.80 -2.63 5.25
C VAL A 94 8.32 -2.67 5.34
N LEU A 95 8.86 -3.66 6.05
CA LEU A 95 10.29 -3.90 6.11
C LEU A 95 10.65 -5.07 5.18
N VAL A 96 11.52 -4.81 4.22
CA VAL A 96 12.02 -5.83 3.29
C VAL A 96 13.13 -6.63 3.96
N ILE A 97 12.97 -7.96 3.97
CA ILE A 97 13.96 -8.89 4.51
C ILE A 97 14.25 -10.00 3.50
N GLU A 98 15.52 -10.25 3.23
CA GLU A 98 15.97 -11.41 2.47
C GLU A 98 16.02 -12.65 3.36
N CYS A 99 15.12 -13.59 3.09
CA CYS A 99 14.96 -14.80 3.90
C CYS A 99 16.15 -15.76 3.80
N ASP A 100 16.93 -15.69 2.73
CA ASP A 100 18.15 -16.48 2.56
C ASP A 100 19.25 -16.06 3.56
N LEU A 101 19.31 -14.77 3.89
CA LEU A 101 20.26 -14.23 4.88
C LEU A 101 19.71 -14.31 6.32
N TYR A 102 18.40 -14.15 6.47
CA TYR A 102 17.72 -14.10 7.78
C TYR A 102 16.58 -15.12 7.88
N PRO A 103 16.87 -16.44 7.83
CA PRO A 103 15.86 -17.48 7.78
C PRO A 103 14.95 -17.51 9.03
N PHE A 104 15.46 -17.07 10.19
CA PHE A 104 14.67 -16.95 11.42
C PHE A 104 13.62 -15.83 11.36
N ALA A 105 13.82 -14.80 10.53
CA ALA A 105 12.88 -13.70 10.38
C ALA A 105 11.71 -14.07 9.46
N CYS A 106 11.86 -15.12 8.65
CA CYS A 106 10.86 -15.59 7.70
C CYS A 106 10.29 -16.97 8.03
N ALA A 107 10.72 -17.61 9.13
CA ALA A 107 10.30 -18.97 9.48
C ALA A 107 8.78 -19.10 9.69
N ASP A 108 8.10 -17.99 9.97
CA ASP A 108 6.66 -17.91 10.28
C ASP A 108 5.87 -16.97 9.33
N LEU A 109 6.46 -16.55 8.20
CA LEU A 109 5.80 -15.70 7.18
C LEU A 109 4.93 -16.50 6.20
#